data_AF-A0A960GYK0-F1
#
_entry.id   AF-A0A960GYK0-F1
#
_cell.length_a   1.000
_cell.length_b   1.000
_cell.length_c   1.000
_cell.angle_alpha   90.00
_cell.angle_beta   90.00
_cell.angle_gamma   90.00
#
_symmetry.space_group_name_H-M   'P 1'
#
loop_
_entity.id
_entity.type
_entity.pdbx_description
1 polymer ?
#
loop_
_entity_poly.entity_id
_entity_poly.type
_entity_poly.pdbx_seq_one_letter_code
_entity_poly.pdbx_strand_id
1 'polypeptide(L)' 'MYDPDECLDSTAGGCAGEVYPRPALSGSGLTYVRCDKHFDDHAQRVGPKIAATRRRYPDTDIPPSWFDASAAGERWNED' A
#
# COMPACT_ATOMS: atom_id res chain seq x y z
N MET A 1 6.85 19.58 -15.75
CA MET A 1 5.56 19.90 -15.12
C MET A 1 4.90 18.55 -14.87
N TYR A 2 4.39 18.27 -13.67
CA TYR A 2 3.66 17.02 -13.41
C TYR A 2 2.29 17.15 -14.07
N ASP A 3 1.99 16.29 -15.03
CA ASP A 3 0.65 16.15 -15.57
C ASP A 3 -0.09 15.09 -14.73
N PRO A 4 -1.17 15.48 -14.00
CA PRO A 4 -1.91 14.55 -13.17
C PRO A 4 -2.60 13.43 -13.96
N ASP A 5 -2.75 13.57 -15.28
CA ASP A 5 -3.37 12.59 -16.16
C ASP A 5 -2.35 11.65 -16.83
N GLU A 6 -1.04 11.94 -16.68
CA GLU A 6 0.02 11.07 -17.19
C GLU A 6 0.40 9.98 -16.17
N CYS A 7 0.98 8.89 -16.70
CA CYS A 7 1.57 7.86 -15.86
C CYS A 7 2.62 8.47 -14.92
N LEU A 8 2.47 8.25 -13.61
CA LEU A 8 3.38 8.72 -12.57
C LEU A 8 4.85 8.37 -12.86
N ASP A 9 5.08 7.17 -13.40
CA ASP A 9 6.41 6.65 -13.72
C ASP A 9 6.82 6.91 -15.19
N SER A 10 6.17 7.82 -15.91
CA SER A 10 6.43 8.11 -17.34
C SER A 10 7.88 8.54 -17.63
N THR A 11 8.50 9.23 -16.68
CA THR A 11 9.90 9.68 -16.77
C THR A 11 10.92 8.53 -16.84
N ALA A 12 10.57 7.35 -16.34
CA ALA A 12 11.39 6.14 -16.49
C ALA A 12 11.29 5.53 -17.90
N GLY A 13 10.37 6.00 -18.74
CA GLY A 13 10.08 5.45 -20.05
C GLY A 13 9.38 4.08 -19.98
N GLY A 14 9.20 3.45 -21.14
CA GLY A 14 8.70 2.07 -21.21
C GLY A 14 7.23 1.88 -20.79
N CYS A 15 6.41 2.94 -20.81
CA CYS A 15 4.97 2.83 -20.57
C CYS A 15 4.32 1.88 -21.58
N ALA A 16 3.44 1.01 -21.09
CA ALA A 16 2.63 0.12 -21.91
C ALA A 16 1.28 -0.16 -21.23
N GLY A 17 0.23 -0.29 -22.05
CA GLY A 17 -1.14 -0.51 -21.59
C GLY A 17 -1.89 0.77 -21.22
N GLU A 18 -3.03 0.60 -20.56
CA GLU A 18 -3.97 1.68 -20.23
C GLU A 18 -3.48 2.51 -19.04
N VAL A 19 -3.57 3.83 -19.17
CA VAL A 19 -3.22 4.81 -18.14
C VAL A 19 -4.49 5.29 -17.46
N TYR A 20 -4.65 4.95 -16.17
CA TYR A 20 -5.79 5.41 -15.37
C TYR A 20 -5.42 5.47 -13.88
N PRO A 21 -6.21 6.17 -13.03
CA PRO A 21 -5.99 6.24 -11.59
C PRO A 21 -6.13 4.86 -10.93
N ARG A 22 -5.09 4.41 -10.20
CA ARG A 22 -5.09 3.13 -9.50
C ARG A 22 -4.94 3.31 -8.00
N PRO A 23 -5.59 2.48 -7.17
CA PRO A 23 -5.42 2.53 -5.72
C PRO A 23 -3.96 2.34 -5.29
N ALA A 24 -3.54 3.09 -4.28
CA ALA A 24 -2.25 2.91 -3.65
C ALA A 24 -2.16 1.56 -2.91
N LEU A 25 -1.08 0.82 -3.14
CA LEU A 25 -0.86 -0.49 -2.47
C LEU A 25 -0.45 -0.35 -0.99
N SER A 26 -0.24 0.87 -0.50
CA SER A 26 0.08 1.17 0.90
C SER A 26 -1.14 1.14 1.84
N GLY A 27 -2.36 1.12 1.31
CA GLY A 27 -3.59 1.20 2.11
C GLY A 27 -3.96 2.61 2.57
N SER A 28 -3.36 3.66 2.00
CA SER A 28 -3.63 5.06 2.39
C SER A 28 -4.94 5.64 1.86
N GLY A 29 -5.73 4.87 1.09
CA GLY A 29 -6.93 5.37 0.40
C GLY A 29 -6.65 6.31 -0.78
N LEU A 30 -5.38 6.56 -1.11
CA LEU A 30 -4.97 7.42 -2.22
C LEU A 30 -5.05 6.67 -3.56
N THR A 31 -5.10 7.44 -4.65
CA THR A 31 -4.99 6.93 -6.02
C THR A 31 -3.84 7.62 -6.76
N TYR A 32 -3.17 6.89 -7.65
CA TYR A 32 -2.08 7.38 -8.48
C TYR A 32 -2.28 6.90 -9.91
N VAL A 33 -2.13 7.79 -10.89
CA VAL A 33 -2.26 7.46 -12.31
C VAL A 33 -1.04 6.64 -12.75
N ARG A 34 -1.27 5.43 -13.28
CA ARG A 34 -0.21 4.55 -13.80
C ARG A 34 -0.71 3.74 -14.99
N CYS A 35 0.20 3.49 -15.93
CA CYS A 35 -0.03 2.50 -16.99
C CYS A 35 -0.07 1.07 -16.41
N ASP A 36 -0.68 0.12 -17.12
CA ASP A 36 -0.73 -1.30 -16.70
C ASP A 36 0.64 -1.83 -16.33
N LYS A 37 1.62 -1.64 -17.22
CA LYS A 37 2.99 -2.13 -17.00
C LYS A 37 3.60 -1.60 -15.71
N HIS A 38 3.55 -0.29 -15.47
CA HIS A 38 4.17 0.29 -14.27
C HIS A 38 3.40 -0.07 -13.00
N PHE A 39 2.09 -0.27 -13.09
CA PHE A 39 1.34 -0.79 -11.96
C PHE A 39 1.72 -2.23 -11.63
N ASP A 40 1.85 -3.09 -12.62
CA ASP A 40 2.26 -4.49 -12.45
C ASP A 40 3.69 -4.60 -11.91
N ASP A 41 4.63 -3.85 -12.47
CA ASP A 41 6.02 -3.80 -11.99
C ASP A 41 6.06 -3.32 -10.52
N HIS A 42 5.26 -2.31 -10.19
CA HIS A 42 5.10 -1.84 -8.82
C HIS A 42 4.53 -2.93 -7.91
N ALA A 43 3.45 -3.59 -8.32
CA ALA A 43 2.79 -4.65 -7.56
C ALA A 43 3.71 -5.84 -7.31
N GLN A 44 4.48 -6.28 -8.31
CA GLN A 44 5.47 -7.35 -8.18
C GLN A 44 6.58 -6.99 -7.19
N ARG A 45 7.03 -5.72 -7.20
CA ARG A 45 8.07 -5.23 -6.29
C ARG A 45 7.60 -5.12 -4.84
N VAL A 46 6.37 -4.66 -4.62
CA VAL A 46 5.86 -4.38 -3.25
C VAL A 46 5.05 -5.52 -2.65
N GLY A 47 4.43 -6.36 -3.48
CA GLY A 47 3.60 -7.49 -3.06
C GLY A 47 4.27 -8.41 -2.03
N PRO A 48 5.53 -8.84 -2.23
CA PRO A 48 6.24 -9.66 -1.23
C PRO A 48 6.42 -8.96 0.12
N LYS A 49 6.63 -7.63 0.11
CA LYS A 49 6.78 -6.83 1.34
C LYS A 49 5.45 -6.74 2.09
N ILE A 50 4.36 -6.48 1.36
CA ILE A 50 3.00 -6.47 1.93
C ILE A 50 2.67 -7.84 2.55
N ALA A 51 2.98 -8.93 1.83
CA ALA A 51 2.77 -10.29 2.33
C ALA A 51 3.61 -10.59 3.59
N ALA A 52 4.88 -10.15 3.63
CA ALA A 52 5.73 -10.30 4.79
C ALA A 52 5.21 -9.49 6.00
N THR A 53 4.77 -8.25 5.78
CA THR A 53 4.16 -7.41 6.82
C THR A 53 2.92 -8.06 7.38
N ARG A 54 1.98 -8.52 6.53
CA ARG A 54 0.75 -9.20 6.98
C ARG A 54 1.00 -10.50 7.73
N ARG A 55 2.08 -11.22 7.43
CA ARG A 55 2.49 -12.41 8.19
C ARG A 55 3.06 -12.06 9.57
N ARG A 56 3.81 -10.96 9.65
CA ARG A 56 4.45 -10.51 10.91
C ARG A 56 3.47 -9.81 11.83
N TYR A 57 2.51 -9.10 11.25
CA TYR A 57 1.46 -8.34 11.92
C TYR A 57 0.11 -8.81 11.36
N PRO A 58 -0.37 -9.98 11.79
CA PRO A 58 -1.69 -10.45 11.40
C PRO A 58 -2.75 -9.48 11.90
N ASP A 59 -3.79 -9.29 11.10
CA ASP A 59 -4.96 -8.51 11.47
C ASP A 59 -5.78 -9.35 12.47
N THR A 60 -5.58 -9.10 13.76
CA THR A 60 -6.17 -9.90 14.85
C THR A 60 -6.57 -9.01 16.01
N ASP A 61 -7.70 -9.35 16.62
CA ASP A 61 -8.19 -8.67 17.82
C ASP A 61 -7.45 -9.05 19.09
N ILE A 62 -6.48 -9.96 18.99
CA ILE A 62 -5.70 -10.44 20.11
C ILE A 62 -4.46 -9.56 20.25
N PRO A 63 -4.35 -8.77 21.33
CA PRO A 63 -3.16 -7.99 21.57
C PRO A 63 -1.92 -8.88 21.75
N PRO A 64 -0.75 -8.42 21.29
CA PRO A 64 0.52 -9.09 21.57
C PRO A 64 0.75 -9.20 23.08
N SER A 65 1.52 -10.20 23.52
CA SER A 65 1.80 -10.41 24.95
C SER A 65 2.54 -9.27 25.65
N TRP A 66 3.13 -8.36 24.88
CA TRP A 66 3.81 -7.15 25.37
C TRP A 66 2.89 -5.94 25.44
N PHE A 67 1.66 -6.03 24.92
CA PHE A 67 0.68 -4.96 24.98
C PHE A 67 0.00 -4.97 26.36
N ASP A 68 -0.01 -3.82 27.00
CA ASP A 68 -0.62 -3.62 28.32
C ASP A 68 -1.74 -2.58 28.19
N ALA A 69 -2.99 -3.03 28.21
CA ALA A 69 -4.16 -2.14 28.11
C ALA A 69 -4.29 -1.17 29.30
N SER A 70 -3.55 -1.39 30.40
CA SER A 70 -3.50 -0.47 31.53
C SER A 70 -2.50 0.66 31.33
N ALA A 71 -1.57 0.51 30.37
CA ALA A 71 -0.67 1.58 29.97
C ALA A 71 -1.47 2.65 29.21
N ALA A 72 -1.56 3.85 29.79
CA ALA A 72 -2.21 5.03 29.18
C ALA A 72 -3.67 4.84 28.71
N GLY A 73 -4.38 3.80 29.17
CA GLY A 73 -5.75 3.50 28.73
C GLY A 73 -5.84 3.07 27.26
N GLU A 74 -4.74 2.56 26.71
CA GLU A 74 -4.66 2.08 25.33
C GLU A 74 -5.60 0.88 25.11
N ARG A 75 -6.27 0.88 23.95
CA ARG A 75 -7.03 -0.28 23.48
C ARG A 75 -6.37 -0.80 22.22
N TRP A 76 -6.26 -2.13 22.14
CA TRP A 76 -5.71 -2.80 20.97
C TRP A 76 -6.60 -2.58 19.74
N ASN A 77 -7.92 -2.57 19.95
CA ASN A 77 -8.92 -2.29 18.95
C ASN A 77 -9.95 -1.27 19.46
N GLU A 78 -10.69 -0.70 18.52
CA GLU A 78 -11.73 0.31 18.79
C GLU A 78 -13.10 -0.29 19.16
N ASP A 79 -13.29 -1.61 19.03
CA ASP A 79 -14.48 -2.36 19.48
C ASP A 79 -14.46 -2.67 20.99
#